data_AF-A0A9R1BGR4-F1
#
_entry.id   AF-A0A9R1BGR4-F1
#
_cell.length_a   1.000
_cell.length_b   1.000
_cell.length_c   1.000
_cell.angle_alpha   90.00
_cell.angle_beta   90.00
_cell.angle_gamma   90.00
#
_symmetry.space_group_name_H-M   'P 1'
#
loop_
_entity.id
_entity.type
_entity.pdbx_description
1 polymer ?
#
loop_
_entity_poly.entity_id
_entity_poly.type
_entity_poly.pdbx_seq_one_letter_code
_entity_poly.pdbx_strand_id
1 'polypeptide(L)'
;MWKLKIAEGGPWLTSGNNHVGRETWEFDQNDTGSSEERDAVDASRAEFQKNRFRTRHSSDVLARMQLAKGNKFSLDQQQKPKDDETSGDINIATVSETLRRALRYFSAVQAHDGHWPGDFPGPLFTTATMIIVLYVTESLGTTLSSEHRKEICRYLYNRQNMDGGWGLHAEGESSMLSSALNYTALRLLGEGADDGPDMSMPKARKWIHDHGGATMIPILGKVWLSVTIIVLVPAPSFYFQQVIHKLA
;
A
#
# COMPACT_ATOMS: atom_id res chain seq x y z
N MET A 1 -14.13 10.65 1.93
CA MET A 1 -12.68 10.69 1.68
C MET A 1 -11.97 9.85 2.73
N TRP A 2 -10.73 9.44 2.48
CA TRP A 2 -9.89 8.78 3.50
C TRP A 2 -9.49 9.76 4.61
N LYS A 3 -9.63 9.34 5.86
CA LYS A 3 -9.26 10.09 7.07
C LYS A 3 -8.30 9.28 7.92
N LEU A 4 -7.23 9.94 8.34
CA LEU A 4 -6.30 9.39 9.33
C LEU A 4 -6.91 9.57 10.72
N LYS A 5 -7.15 8.47 11.43
CA LYS A 5 -7.57 8.46 12.83
C LYS A 5 -6.39 8.14 13.73
N ILE A 6 -6.23 8.91 14.78
CA ILE A 6 -5.09 8.88 15.70
C ILE A 6 -5.62 8.65 17.11
N ALA A 7 -5.02 7.71 17.83
CA ALA A 7 -5.37 7.37 19.22
C ALA A 7 -6.86 7.02 19.44
N GLU A 8 -7.58 6.66 18.37
CA GLU A 8 -8.98 6.22 18.45
C GLU A 8 -9.06 4.70 18.70
N GLY A 9 -10.04 4.30 19.50
CA GLY A 9 -10.37 2.91 19.79
C GLY A 9 -11.54 2.39 18.95
N GLY A 10 -12.06 1.23 19.32
CA GLY A 10 -13.23 0.63 18.68
C GLY A 10 -13.78 -0.52 19.51
N PRO A 11 -14.98 -1.03 19.19
CA PRO A 11 -15.66 -2.05 20.00
C PRO A 11 -14.81 -3.31 20.27
N TRP A 12 -13.89 -3.62 19.35
CA TRP A 12 -13.02 -4.79 19.38
C TRP A 12 -11.54 -4.45 19.64
N LEU A 13 -11.23 -3.19 19.93
CA LEU A 13 -9.86 -2.73 20.16
C LEU A 13 -9.66 -2.45 21.65
N THR A 14 -8.74 -3.17 22.28
CA THR A 14 -8.28 -2.92 23.65
C THR A 14 -6.80 -2.55 23.65
N SER A 15 -6.36 -1.74 24.60
CA SER A 15 -4.95 -1.36 24.75
C SER A 15 -4.62 -1.00 26.19
N GLY A 16 -3.37 -1.22 26.60
CA GLY A 16 -2.88 -0.84 27.93
C GLY A 16 -2.48 0.63 28.07
N ASN A 17 -2.48 1.38 26.96
CA ASN A 17 -2.03 2.77 26.88
C ASN A 17 -3.08 3.70 26.25
N ASN A 18 -4.37 3.35 26.32
CA ASN A 18 -5.47 4.13 25.74
C ASN A 18 -5.26 4.49 24.26
N HIS A 19 -4.73 3.54 23.48
CA HIS A 19 -4.51 3.62 22.04
C HIS A 19 -3.48 4.66 21.60
N VAL A 20 -2.71 5.28 22.51
CA VAL A 20 -1.62 6.19 22.17
C VAL A 20 -0.63 5.51 21.21
N GLY A 21 -0.24 6.21 20.15
CA GLY A 21 0.63 5.69 19.10
C GLY A 21 -0.10 4.89 18.01
N ARG A 22 -1.43 4.76 18.09
CA ARG A 22 -2.23 4.06 17.08
C ARG A 22 -2.65 5.00 15.97
N GLU A 23 -2.49 4.53 14.75
CA GLU A 23 -3.05 5.13 13.54
C GLU A 23 -3.92 4.13 12.79
N THR A 24 -5.04 4.60 12.23
CA THR A 24 -5.89 3.82 11.33
C THR A 24 -6.44 4.73 10.23
N TRP A 25 -6.83 4.14 9.11
CA TRP A 25 -7.45 4.86 8.00
C TRP A 25 -8.91 4.45 7.87
N GLU A 26 -9.80 5.44 7.84
CA GLU A 26 -11.23 5.23 7.63
C GLU A 26 -11.70 5.98 6.39
N PHE A 27 -12.55 5.33 5.59
CA PHE A 27 -13.20 6.00 4.48
C PHE A 27 -14.52 6.61 4.94
N ASP A 28 -14.56 7.93 5.05
CA ASP A 28 -15.78 8.67 5.34
C ASP A 28 -16.61 8.84 4.06
N GLN A 29 -17.83 8.29 4.02
CA GLN A 29 -18.73 8.43 2.88
C GLN A 29 -19.47 9.77 2.84
N ASN A 30 -19.61 10.44 3.99
CA ASN A 30 -20.34 11.70 4.12
C ASN A 30 -19.43 12.90 3.88
N ASP A 31 -18.13 12.77 4.19
CA ASP A 31 -17.14 13.79 3.90
C ASP A 31 -16.55 13.62 2.49
N THR A 32 -17.04 14.40 1.54
CA THR A 32 -16.50 14.42 0.18
C THR A 32 -15.23 15.26 0.05
N GLY A 33 -14.82 16.00 1.10
CA GLY A 33 -13.75 16.98 1.04
C GLY A 33 -14.06 18.18 0.14
N SER A 34 -13.16 19.16 0.13
CA SER A 34 -13.18 20.19 -0.91
C SER A 34 -12.77 19.61 -2.27
N SER A 35 -13.04 20.34 -3.37
CA SER A 35 -12.50 19.96 -4.69
C SER A 35 -10.98 19.90 -4.66
N GLU A 36 -10.36 20.94 -4.10
CA GLU A 36 -8.90 21.06 -4.00
C GLU A 36 -8.25 19.90 -3.24
N GLU A 37 -8.87 19.43 -2.15
CA GLU A 37 -8.37 18.28 -1.39
C GLU A 37 -8.42 16.99 -2.20
N ARG A 38 -9.51 16.76 -2.94
CA ARG A 38 -9.64 15.58 -3.80
C ARG A 38 -8.63 15.62 -4.94
N ASP A 39 -8.49 16.77 -5.58
CA ASP A 39 -7.54 16.99 -6.67
C ASP A 39 -6.10 16.77 -6.17
N ALA A 40 -5.76 17.23 -4.96
CA ALA A 40 -4.45 17.00 -4.36
C ALA A 40 -4.18 15.52 -4.04
N VAL A 41 -5.19 14.78 -3.56
CA VAL A 41 -5.10 13.33 -3.31
C VAL A 41 -4.88 12.58 -4.62
N ASP A 42 -5.65 12.91 -5.66
CA ASP A 42 -5.55 12.23 -6.95
C ASP A 42 -4.26 12.57 -7.69
N ALA A 43 -3.79 13.82 -7.60
CA ALA A 43 -2.47 14.21 -8.08
C ALA A 43 -1.36 13.45 -7.36
N SER A 44 -1.46 13.29 -6.04
CA SER A 44 -0.48 12.52 -5.25
C SER A 44 -0.44 11.03 -5.65
N ARG A 45 -1.62 10.43 -5.89
CA ARG A 45 -1.73 9.05 -6.40
C ARG A 45 -1.10 8.90 -7.78
N ALA A 46 -1.40 9.82 -8.69
CA ALA A 46 -0.88 9.82 -10.04
C ALA A 46 0.65 9.99 -10.06
N GLU A 47 1.18 10.90 -9.24
CA GLU A 47 2.62 11.13 -9.12
C GLU A 47 3.34 9.91 -8.54
N PHE A 48 2.76 9.24 -7.53
CA PHE A 48 3.32 7.99 -7.02
C PHE A 48 3.31 6.89 -8.10
N GLN A 49 2.20 6.70 -8.81
CA GLN A 49 2.12 5.72 -9.89
C GLN A 49 3.13 5.98 -11.01
N LYS A 50 3.33 7.25 -11.38
CA LYS A 50 4.31 7.66 -12.39
C LYS A 50 5.76 7.35 -11.96
N ASN A 51 6.08 7.56 -10.68
CA ASN A 51 7.43 7.38 -10.16
C ASN A 51 7.68 6.02 -9.50
N ARG A 52 6.69 5.12 -9.51
CA ARG A 52 6.71 3.84 -8.77
C ARG A 52 7.93 2.96 -9.01
N PHE A 53 8.60 3.09 -10.15
CA PHE A 53 9.81 2.33 -10.47
C PHE A 53 11.11 3.01 -10.03
N ARG A 54 11.09 4.32 -9.81
CA ARG A 54 12.25 5.14 -9.37
C ARG A 54 12.24 5.34 -7.85
N THR A 55 11.08 5.67 -7.31
CA THR A 55 10.87 5.88 -5.88
C THR A 55 9.91 4.83 -5.38
N ARG A 56 10.47 3.71 -4.90
CA ARG A 56 9.67 2.55 -4.48
C ARG A 56 8.87 2.85 -3.21
N HIS A 57 9.41 3.60 -2.27
CA HIS A 57 8.80 3.80 -0.95
C HIS A 57 7.67 4.85 -0.96
N SER A 58 6.62 4.60 -0.17
CA SER A 58 5.62 5.62 0.15
C SER A 58 6.32 6.77 0.86
N SER A 59 5.90 7.99 0.56
CA SER A 59 6.30 9.18 1.32
C SER A 59 5.18 9.69 2.21
N ASP A 60 4.17 8.86 2.52
CA ASP A 60 3.04 9.15 3.42
C ASP A 60 2.37 10.49 3.16
N VAL A 61 2.33 10.88 1.89
CA VAL A 61 1.94 12.21 1.45
C VAL A 61 0.55 12.54 1.95
N LEU A 62 -0.38 11.59 1.87
CA LEU A 62 -1.76 11.78 2.33
C LEU A 62 -1.85 11.97 3.85
N ALA A 63 -1.08 11.19 4.63
CA ALA A 63 -1.03 11.35 6.09
C ALA A 63 -0.46 12.72 6.46
N ARG A 64 0.67 13.08 5.84
CA ARG A 64 1.39 14.34 6.08
C ARG A 64 0.52 15.55 5.72
N MET A 65 -0.23 15.50 4.63
CA MET A 65 -1.19 16.54 4.26
C MET A 65 -2.25 16.76 5.35
N GLN A 66 -2.82 15.68 5.90
CA GLN A 66 -3.85 15.78 6.95
C GLN A 66 -3.27 16.27 8.28
N LEU A 67 -2.09 15.77 8.68
CA LEU A 67 -1.40 16.18 9.90
C LEU A 67 -0.97 17.65 9.82
N ALA A 68 -0.34 18.07 8.72
CA ALA A 68 0.07 19.45 8.53
C ALA A 68 -1.14 20.39 8.54
N LYS A 69 -2.23 20.03 7.85
CA LYS A 69 -3.48 20.80 7.89
C LYS A 69 -4.04 20.91 9.32
N GLY A 70 -4.10 19.80 10.06
CA GLY A 70 -4.54 19.78 11.47
C GLY A 70 -3.68 20.66 12.38
N ASN A 71 -2.37 20.66 12.14
CA ASN A 71 -1.37 21.45 12.87
C ASN A 71 -1.21 22.88 12.31
N LYS A 72 -2.09 23.31 11.38
CA LYS A 72 -2.09 24.65 10.75
C LYS A 72 -0.76 25.01 10.08
N PHE A 73 -0.12 24.02 9.47
CA PHE A 73 1.15 24.12 8.76
C PHE A 73 0.94 23.88 7.25
N SER A 74 1.59 24.69 6.41
CA SER A 74 1.60 24.49 4.96
C SER A 74 2.89 23.78 4.55
N LEU A 75 2.76 22.59 3.96
CA LEU A 75 3.89 21.81 3.46
C LEU A 75 4.61 22.51 2.29
N ASP A 76 3.91 23.32 1.51
CA ASP A 76 4.46 24.06 0.37
C ASP A 76 5.48 25.14 0.78
N GLN A 77 5.48 25.53 2.06
CA GLN A 77 6.46 26.48 2.61
C GLN A 77 7.86 25.87 2.73
N GLN A 78 8.02 24.56 2.48
CA GLN A 78 9.32 23.93 2.37
C GLN A 78 9.88 24.11 0.96
N GLN A 79 10.45 25.29 0.68
CA GLN A 79 11.22 25.49 -0.54
C GLN A 79 12.27 24.39 -0.67
N LYS A 80 12.22 23.60 -1.75
CA LYS A 80 13.32 22.72 -2.12
C LYS A 80 14.58 23.59 -2.10
N PRO A 81 15.66 23.21 -1.39
CA PRO A 81 16.93 23.92 -1.55
C PRO A 81 17.17 24.06 -3.05
N LYS A 82 17.53 25.24 -3.54
CA LYS A 82 18.00 25.35 -4.92
C LYS A 82 19.14 24.33 -5.02
N ASP A 83 18.99 23.38 -5.94
CA ASP A 83 20.02 22.41 -6.28
C ASP A 83 21.16 23.21 -6.96
N ASP A 84 21.89 24.02 -6.19
CA ASP A 84 23.15 24.60 -6.61
C ASP A 84 24.17 23.47 -6.48
N GLU A 85 24.50 22.84 -7.61
CA GLU A 85 25.55 21.83 -7.74
C GLU A 85 26.95 22.37 -7.36
N THR A 86 27.07 23.66 -7.06
CA THR A 86 28.20 24.19 -6.32
C THR A 86 28.15 23.71 -4.88
N SER A 87 29.11 22.87 -4.52
CA SER A 87 29.67 22.66 -3.18
C SER A 87 29.66 23.95 -2.35
N GLY A 88 28.51 24.33 -1.80
CA GLY A 88 28.38 25.45 -0.90
C GLY A 88 29.06 25.06 0.41
N ASP A 89 29.95 25.93 0.91
CA ASP A 89 30.66 25.69 2.16
C ASP A 89 29.68 25.28 3.26
N ILE A 90 29.81 24.03 3.74
CA ILE A 90 29.04 23.52 4.86
C ILE A 90 29.49 24.29 6.10
N ASN A 91 28.79 25.38 6.40
CA ASN A 91 29.05 26.23 7.56
C ASN A 91 27.94 26.09 8.61
N ILE A 92 28.23 26.57 9.82
CA ILE A 92 27.33 26.49 10.97
C ILE A 92 25.96 27.12 10.67
N ALA A 93 25.91 28.20 9.88
CA ALA A 93 24.66 28.87 9.53
C ALA A 93 23.77 27.98 8.64
N THR A 94 24.35 27.33 7.64
CA THR A 94 23.65 26.42 6.72
C THR A 94 23.12 25.19 7.45
N VAL A 95 23.94 24.60 8.33
CA VAL A 95 23.53 23.48 9.18
C VAL A 95 22.41 23.89 10.13
N SER A 96 22.53 25.05 10.78
CA SER A 96 21.52 25.56 11.71
C SER A 96 20.18 25.81 11.01
N GLU A 97 20.19 26.38 9.81
CA GLU A 97 18.96 26.62 9.06
C GLU A 97 18.32 25.32 8.58
N THR A 98 19.12 24.37 8.11
CA THR A 98 18.65 23.03 7.73
C THR A 98 18.01 22.31 8.92
N LEU A 99 18.64 22.37 10.09
CA LEU A 99 18.11 21.80 11.32
C LEU A 99 16.78 22.47 11.71
N ARG A 100 16.68 23.81 11.67
CA ARG A 100 15.42 24.51 11.97
C ARG A 100 14.30 24.09 11.03
N ARG A 101 14.59 23.93 9.74
CA ARG A 101 13.62 23.44 8.75
C ARG A 101 13.16 22.01 9.05
N ALA A 102 14.09 21.12 9.38
CA ALA A 102 13.79 19.75 9.77
C ALA A 102 12.93 19.70 11.04
N LEU A 103 13.29 20.46 12.09
CA LEU A 103 12.52 20.52 13.32
C LEU A 103 11.10 21.07 13.07
N ARG A 104 10.96 22.15 12.29
CA ARG A 104 9.65 22.68 11.90
C ARG A 104 8.81 21.64 11.15
N TYR A 105 9.43 20.88 10.24
CA TYR A 105 8.77 19.79 9.53
C TYR A 105 8.23 18.74 10.49
N PHE A 106 9.11 18.16 11.31
CA PHE A 106 8.74 17.07 12.20
C PHE A 106 7.71 17.52 13.24
N SER A 107 7.79 18.75 13.74
CA SER A 107 6.73 19.32 14.57
C SER A 107 5.38 19.42 13.83
N ALA A 108 5.38 19.76 12.54
CA ALA A 108 4.16 19.90 11.76
C ALA A 108 3.48 18.56 11.42
N VAL A 109 4.22 17.45 11.38
CA VAL A 109 3.69 16.11 11.09
C VAL A 109 3.57 15.24 12.35
N GLN A 110 3.73 15.81 13.54
CA GLN A 110 3.47 15.11 14.80
C GLN A 110 1.95 14.98 15.01
N ALA A 111 1.50 13.79 15.40
CA ALA A 111 0.11 13.54 15.77
C ALA A 111 -0.23 14.15 17.15
N HIS A 112 -1.52 14.32 17.42
CA HIS A 112 -1.99 15.04 18.62
C HIS A 112 -1.71 14.30 19.94
N ASP A 113 -1.49 12.98 19.89
CA ASP A 113 -1.08 12.14 21.02
C ASP A 113 0.46 12.05 21.16
N GLY A 114 1.20 12.79 20.32
CA GLY A 114 2.65 12.95 20.41
C GLY A 114 3.47 11.99 19.55
N HIS A 115 2.87 11.01 18.88
CA HIS A 115 3.63 10.11 17.99
C HIS A 115 3.81 10.69 16.58
N TRP A 116 4.61 10.03 15.76
CA TRP A 116 4.78 10.35 14.33
C TRP A 116 4.18 9.24 13.47
N PRO A 117 3.02 9.49 12.84
CA PRO A 117 2.44 8.51 11.94
C PRO A 117 3.33 8.23 10.73
N GLY A 118 3.33 7.00 10.25
CA GLY A 118 4.18 6.63 9.12
C GLY A 118 3.98 5.21 8.60
N ASP A 119 4.18 5.03 7.30
CA ASP A 119 4.13 3.72 6.67
C ASP A 119 5.25 2.83 7.23
N PHE A 120 4.84 1.66 7.71
CA PHE A 120 5.73 0.58 8.11
C PHE A 120 5.53 -0.60 7.16
N PRO A 121 6.09 -0.53 5.93
CA PRO A 121 5.82 -1.52 4.92
C PRO A 121 6.44 -2.86 5.34
N GLY A 122 5.58 -3.85 5.51
CA GLY A 122 5.99 -5.22 5.75
C GLY A 122 6.40 -5.96 4.46
N PRO A 123 6.59 -7.29 4.56
CA PRO A 123 6.81 -8.14 3.40
C PRO A 123 5.65 -8.04 2.40
N LEU A 124 5.97 -8.00 1.10
CA LEU A 124 5.00 -7.83 0.02
C LEU A 124 4.09 -9.06 -0.23
N PHE A 125 4.11 -10.06 0.62
CA PHE A 125 3.12 -11.14 0.63
C PHE A 125 2.09 -11.01 1.77
N THR A 126 2.33 -10.14 2.77
CA THR A 126 1.46 -10.03 3.96
C THR A 126 0.05 -9.58 3.57
N THR A 127 -0.08 -8.54 2.75
CA THR A 127 -1.37 -8.05 2.25
C THR A 127 -2.12 -9.13 1.47
N ALA A 128 -1.41 -9.88 0.62
CA ALA A 128 -1.99 -10.99 -0.12
C ALA A 128 -2.52 -12.09 0.81
N THR A 129 -1.75 -12.46 1.85
CA THR A 129 -2.18 -13.47 2.81
C THR A 129 -3.38 -13.02 3.64
N MET A 130 -3.46 -11.74 4.04
CA MET A 130 -4.64 -11.17 4.70
C MET A 130 -5.89 -11.30 3.81
N ILE A 131 -5.78 -11.00 2.52
CA ILE A 131 -6.89 -11.12 1.57
C ILE A 131 -7.33 -12.58 1.44
N ILE A 132 -6.39 -13.52 1.36
CA ILE A 132 -6.70 -14.95 1.31
C ILE A 132 -7.45 -15.39 2.57
N VAL A 133 -7.00 -14.97 3.77
CA VAL A 133 -7.70 -15.28 5.03
C VAL A 133 -9.12 -14.74 4.99
N LEU A 134 -9.30 -13.44 4.71
CA LEU A 134 -10.61 -12.80 4.68
C LEU A 134 -11.55 -13.43 3.64
N TYR A 135 -11.01 -13.88 2.52
CA TYR A 135 -11.77 -14.60 1.50
C TYR A 135 -12.24 -15.96 2.03
N VAL A 136 -11.32 -16.74 2.60
CA VAL A 136 -11.58 -18.08 3.15
C VAL A 136 -12.55 -18.05 4.32
N THR A 137 -12.51 -17.01 5.15
CA THR A 137 -13.44 -16.82 6.27
C THR A 137 -14.74 -16.11 5.87
N GLU A 138 -14.98 -15.92 4.56
CA GLU A 138 -16.15 -15.24 4.00
C GLU A 138 -16.40 -13.82 4.57
N SER A 139 -15.35 -13.19 5.11
CA SER A 139 -15.42 -11.88 5.76
C SER A 139 -14.85 -10.76 4.90
N LEU A 140 -14.38 -11.05 3.68
CA LEU A 140 -13.87 -10.03 2.75
C LEU A 140 -14.94 -8.95 2.46
N GLY A 141 -16.20 -9.36 2.31
CA GLY A 141 -17.38 -8.50 2.14
C GLY A 141 -17.61 -7.51 3.28
N THR A 142 -17.47 -8.02 4.50
CA THR A 142 -17.84 -7.31 5.72
C THR A 142 -16.69 -6.49 6.29
N THR A 143 -15.46 -6.94 6.10
CA THR A 143 -14.25 -6.29 6.62
C THR A 143 -13.72 -5.20 5.68
N LEU A 144 -13.72 -5.45 4.36
CA LEU A 144 -13.15 -4.52 3.38
C LEU A 144 -14.24 -3.93 2.50
N SER A 145 -14.52 -2.64 2.72
CA SER A 145 -15.39 -1.85 1.84
C SER A 145 -14.83 -1.77 0.41
N SER A 146 -15.65 -1.31 -0.54
CA SER A 146 -15.23 -1.09 -1.94
C SER A 146 -13.98 -0.20 -2.03
N GLU A 147 -13.89 0.82 -1.18
CA GLU A 147 -12.78 1.76 -1.21
C GLU A 147 -11.50 1.13 -0.68
N HIS A 148 -11.56 0.32 0.38
CA HIS A 148 -10.40 -0.45 0.83
C HIS A 148 -9.86 -1.33 -0.28
N ARG A 149 -10.75 -2.04 -1.00
CA ARG A 149 -10.35 -2.93 -2.11
C ARG A 149 -9.67 -2.16 -3.23
N LYS A 150 -10.19 -0.99 -3.61
CA LYS A 150 -9.57 -0.11 -4.62
C LYS A 150 -8.17 0.35 -4.19
N GLU A 151 -7.98 0.76 -2.93
CA GLU A 151 -6.66 1.14 -2.41
C GLU A 151 -5.69 -0.04 -2.36
N ILE A 152 -6.17 -1.23 -1.98
CA ILE A 152 -5.36 -2.44 -1.97
C ILE A 152 -4.93 -2.83 -3.38
N CYS A 153 -5.84 -2.85 -4.36
CA CYS A 153 -5.48 -3.09 -5.76
C CYS A 153 -4.44 -2.06 -6.24
N ARG A 154 -4.66 -0.76 -5.96
CA ARG A 154 -3.71 0.30 -6.29
C ARG A 154 -2.34 0.09 -5.65
N TYR A 155 -2.30 -0.30 -4.38
CA TYR A 155 -1.07 -0.63 -3.67
C TYR A 155 -0.34 -1.79 -4.35
N LEU A 156 -1.03 -2.90 -4.62
CA LEU A 156 -0.43 -4.08 -5.25
C LEU A 156 0.10 -3.75 -6.66
N TYR A 157 -0.66 -3.04 -7.48
CA TYR A 157 -0.19 -2.62 -8.81
C TYR A 157 1.01 -1.69 -8.75
N ASN A 158 1.04 -0.75 -7.80
CA ASN A 158 2.19 0.15 -7.65
C ASN A 158 3.45 -0.55 -7.14
N ARG A 159 3.32 -1.73 -6.53
CA ARG A 159 4.45 -2.55 -6.06
C ARG A 159 4.92 -3.58 -7.08
N GLN A 160 4.22 -3.74 -8.20
CA GLN A 160 4.62 -4.66 -9.25
C GLN A 160 5.92 -4.19 -9.92
N ASN A 161 6.84 -5.11 -10.16
CA ASN A 161 8.08 -4.86 -10.90
C ASN A 161 7.82 -4.74 -12.41
N MET A 162 8.78 -4.15 -13.12
CA MET A 162 8.68 -3.96 -14.58
C MET A 162 8.57 -5.29 -15.35
N ASP A 163 9.13 -6.37 -14.80
CA ASP A 163 9.06 -7.72 -15.34
C ASP A 163 7.69 -8.40 -15.13
N GLY A 164 6.79 -7.78 -14.35
CA GLY A 164 5.45 -8.29 -14.05
C GLY A 164 5.35 -9.04 -12.72
N GLY A 165 6.45 -9.32 -12.03
CA GLY A 165 6.42 -10.01 -10.74
C GLY A 165 6.37 -9.06 -9.54
N TRP A 166 6.42 -9.64 -8.34
CA TRP A 166 6.57 -8.94 -7.07
C TRP A 166 7.71 -9.54 -6.27
N GLY A 167 8.50 -8.69 -5.61
CA GLY A 167 9.55 -9.12 -4.70
C GLY A 167 9.07 -9.41 -3.29
N LEU A 168 9.97 -9.84 -2.40
CA LEU A 168 9.66 -10.05 -0.98
C LEU A 168 9.44 -8.74 -0.22
N HIS A 169 10.03 -7.65 -0.70
CA HIS A 169 9.88 -6.28 -0.19
C HIS A 169 9.86 -5.29 -1.37
N ALA A 170 9.57 -4.02 -1.09
CA ALA A 170 9.38 -2.95 -2.08
C ALA A 170 10.46 -2.82 -3.16
N GLU A 171 11.72 -3.08 -2.79
CA GLU A 171 12.89 -2.95 -3.66
C GLU A 171 13.42 -4.29 -4.17
N GLY A 172 12.80 -5.40 -3.75
CA GLY A 172 13.26 -6.74 -4.08
C GLY A 172 12.95 -7.13 -5.51
N GLU A 173 13.83 -7.97 -6.07
CA GLU A 173 13.57 -8.68 -7.33
C GLU A 173 12.36 -9.60 -7.19
N SER A 174 11.71 -9.85 -8.32
CA SER A 174 10.50 -10.67 -8.38
C SER A 174 10.75 -12.10 -7.89
N SER A 175 9.85 -12.60 -7.05
CA SER A 175 9.92 -13.94 -6.46
C SER A 175 8.64 -14.71 -6.73
N MET A 176 8.72 -16.04 -6.86
CA MET A 176 7.53 -16.87 -7.08
C MET A 176 6.53 -16.76 -5.92
N LEU A 177 7.03 -16.65 -4.67
CA LEU A 177 6.19 -16.50 -3.49
C LEU A 177 5.29 -15.27 -3.58
N SER A 178 5.88 -14.08 -3.69
CA SER A 178 5.10 -12.85 -3.72
C SER A 178 4.31 -12.70 -5.02
N SER A 179 4.85 -13.14 -6.16
CA SER A 179 4.17 -12.97 -7.45
C SER A 179 2.88 -13.80 -7.53
N ALA A 180 2.95 -15.09 -7.15
CA ALA A 180 1.78 -15.95 -7.17
C ALA A 180 0.74 -15.54 -6.12
N LEU A 181 1.16 -15.13 -4.91
CA LEU A 181 0.24 -14.70 -3.86
C LEU A 181 -0.42 -13.36 -4.19
N ASN A 182 0.31 -12.36 -4.68
CA ASN A 182 -0.28 -11.08 -5.08
C ASN A 182 -1.21 -11.21 -6.29
N TYR A 183 -0.83 -12.02 -7.30
CA TYR A 183 -1.73 -12.33 -8.41
C TYR A 183 -3.02 -12.99 -7.92
N THR A 184 -2.91 -14.00 -7.03
CA THR A 184 -4.08 -14.66 -6.44
C THR A 184 -4.95 -13.68 -5.66
N ALA A 185 -4.34 -12.83 -4.84
CA ALA A 185 -5.07 -11.83 -4.06
C ALA A 185 -5.83 -10.83 -4.94
N LEU A 186 -5.22 -10.36 -6.04
CA LEU A 186 -5.91 -9.51 -7.03
C LEU A 186 -7.11 -10.24 -7.67
N ARG A 187 -6.95 -11.52 -8.03
CA ARG A 187 -8.07 -12.34 -8.53
C ARG A 187 -9.21 -12.48 -7.50
N LEU A 188 -8.88 -12.65 -6.22
CA LEU A 188 -9.87 -12.74 -5.13
C LEU A 188 -10.57 -11.41 -4.85
N LEU A 189 -9.90 -10.28 -5.12
CA LEU A 189 -10.50 -8.94 -5.05
C LEU A 189 -11.41 -8.62 -6.24
N GLY A 190 -11.42 -9.47 -7.28
CA GLY A 190 -12.29 -9.37 -8.44
C GLY A 190 -11.59 -8.94 -9.74
N GLU A 191 -10.28 -8.67 -9.71
CA GLU A 191 -9.53 -8.28 -10.91
C GLU A 191 -9.49 -9.43 -11.91
N GLY A 192 -9.85 -9.15 -13.16
CA GLY A 192 -9.78 -10.00 -14.34
C GLY A 192 -8.37 -10.53 -14.65
N ALA A 193 -8.31 -11.60 -15.42
CA ALA A 193 -7.03 -12.17 -15.86
C ALA A 193 -6.29 -11.20 -16.81
N ASP A 194 -7.03 -10.32 -17.46
CA ASP A 194 -6.53 -9.37 -18.45
C ASP A 194 -6.69 -7.90 -17.97
N ASP A 195 -6.96 -7.72 -16.67
CA ASP A 195 -7.16 -6.42 -16.02
C ASP A 195 -5.83 -5.82 -15.52
N GLY A 196 -5.96 -4.65 -14.88
CA GLY A 196 -4.86 -3.90 -14.28
C GLY A 196 -4.17 -2.93 -15.26
N PRO A 197 -3.55 -1.87 -14.73
CA PRO A 197 -2.85 -0.88 -15.55
C PRO A 197 -1.67 -1.52 -16.28
N ASP A 198 -1.29 -0.99 -17.45
CA ASP A 198 -0.08 -1.40 -18.18
C ASP A 198 0.05 -2.93 -18.40
N MET A 199 -1.08 -3.63 -18.56
CA MET A 199 -1.15 -5.09 -18.67
C MET A 199 -0.60 -5.83 -17.42
N SER A 200 -0.83 -5.28 -16.23
CA SER A 200 -0.33 -5.83 -14.96
C SER A 200 -0.69 -7.30 -14.76
N MET A 201 -1.96 -7.70 -14.89
CA MET A 201 -2.38 -9.10 -14.65
C MET A 201 -1.82 -10.07 -15.71
N PRO A 202 -1.86 -9.75 -17.02
CA PRO A 202 -1.18 -10.55 -18.05
C PRO A 202 0.32 -10.71 -17.82
N LYS A 203 1.04 -9.64 -17.47
CA LYS A 203 2.48 -9.68 -17.20
C LYS A 203 2.80 -10.55 -15.99
N ALA A 204 2.01 -10.43 -14.92
CA ALA A 204 2.12 -11.27 -13.74
C ALA A 204 1.98 -12.76 -14.06
N ARG A 205 0.90 -13.11 -14.78
CA ARG A 205 0.66 -14.49 -15.22
C ARG A 205 1.80 -15.00 -16.08
N LYS A 206 2.26 -14.20 -17.05
CA LYS A 206 3.39 -14.55 -17.92
C LYS A 206 4.66 -14.79 -17.10
N TRP A 207 5.00 -13.87 -16.20
CA TRP A 207 6.17 -14.01 -15.33
C TRP A 207 6.10 -15.30 -14.50
N ILE A 208 4.95 -15.61 -13.91
CA ILE A 208 4.75 -16.84 -13.14
C ILE A 208 4.99 -18.09 -14.01
N HIS A 209 4.41 -18.16 -15.21
CA HIS A 209 4.62 -19.32 -16.10
C HIS A 209 6.06 -19.44 -16.58
N ASP A 210 6.68 -18.34 -16.98
CA ASP A 210 8.07 -18.33 -17.48
C ASP A 210 9.07 -18.81 -16.39
N HIS A 211 8.71 -18.70 -15.11
CA HIS A 211 9.52 -19.14 -13.96
C HIS A 211 9.06 -20.49 -13.38
N GLY A 212 8.38 -21.33 -14.16
CA GLY A 212 8.01 -22.70 -13.81
C GLY A 212 6.66 -22.85 -13.10
N GLY A 213 5.84 -21.80 -13.10
CA GLY A 213 4.48 -21.83 -12.56
C GLY A 213 4.40 -21.88 -11.04
N ALA A 214 3.18 -21.90 -10.53
CA ALA A 214 2.91 -21.91 -9.09
C ALA A 214 3.43 -23.20 -8.40
N THR A 215 3.78 -24.25 -9.14
CA THR A 215 4.39 -25.47 -8.59
C THR A 215 5.77 -25.22 -7.99
N MET A 216 6.48 -24.19 -8.47
CA MET A 216 7.80 -23.77 -7.97
C MET A 216 7.72 -22.84 -6.76
N ILE A 217 6.52 -22.55 -6.25
CA ILE A 217 6.35 -21.71 -5.08
C ILE A 217 6.98 -22.35 -3.82
N PRO A 218 7.66 -21.58 -2.95
CA PRO A 218 8.16 -22.08 -1.67
C PRO A 218 7.06 -22.67 -0.78
N ILE A 219 7.44 -23.50 0.20
CA ILE A 219 6.51 -24.22 1.09
C ILE A 219 5.46 -23.30 1.73
N LEU A 220 5.85 -22.09 2.15
CA LEU A 220 4.94 -21.11 2.72
C LEU A 220 3.82 -20.73 1.73
N GLY A 221 4.16 -20.53 0.46
CA GLY A 221 3.18 -20.25 -0.58
C GLY A 221 2.30 -21.45 -0.91
N LYS A 222 2.85 -22.68 -0.84
CA LYS A 222 2.04 -23.91 -1.02
C LYS A 222 0.95 -24.00 0.05
N VAL A 223 1.26 -23.67 1.30
CA VAL A 223 0.27 -23.63 2.39
C VAL A 223 -0.86 -22.65 2.06
N TRP A 224 -0.51 -21.41 1.70
CA TRP A 224 -1.51 -20.38 1.39
C TRP A 224 -2.39 -20.70 0.17
N LEU A 225 -1.79 -21.21 -0.90
CA LEU A 225 -2.55 -21.64 -2.09
C LEU A 225 -3.44 -22.86 -1.76
N SER A 226 -2.96 -23.80 -0.94
CA SER A 226 -3.76 -24.97 -0.53
C SER A 226 -4.99 -24.56 0.29
N VAL A 227 -4.83 -23.63 1.25
CA VAL A 227 -5.95 -23.10 2.04
C VAL A 227 -6.99 -22.44 1.14
N THR A 228 -6.55 -21.73 0.10
CA THR A 228 -7.44 -21.14 -0.91
C THR A 228 -8.19 -22.21 -1.72
N ILE A 229 -7.49 -23.29 -2.11
CA ILE A 229 -8.07 -24.40 -2.88
C ILE A 229 -9.14 -25.13 -2.07
N ILE A 230 -8.85 -25.51 -0.83
CA ILE A 230 -9.72 -26.34 0.02
C ILE A 230 -11.11 -25.71 0.20
N VAL A 231 -11.18 -24.37 0.27
CA VAL A 231 -12.44 -23.63 0.48
C VAL A 231 -13.20 -23.38 -0.83
N LEU A 232 -12.55 -23.53 -1.98
CA LEU A 232 -13.19 -23.36 -3.29
C LEU A 232 -13.73 -24.69 -3.87
N VAL A 233 -13.26 -25.84 -3.40
CA VAL A 233 -13.80 -27.17 -3.81
C VAL A 233 -15.28 -27.38 -3.49
N PRO A 234 -15.90 -26.82 -2.44
CA PRO A 234 -17.34 -26.99 -2.20
C PRO A 234 -18.23 -26.12 -3.11
N ALA A 235 -17.68 -25.11 -3.80
CA ALA A 235 -18.46 -24.14 -4.57
C ALA A 235 -18.36 -24.41 -6.08
N PRO A 236 -19.48 -24.75 -6.78
CA PRO A 236 -19.48 -24.99 -8.22
C PRO A 236 -19.45 -23.66 -9.00
N SER A 237 -18.43 -22.83 -8.78
CA SER A 237 -18.29 -21.55 -9.48
C SER A 237 -17.27 -21.65 -10.63
N PHE A 238 -17.73 -21.27 -11.83
CA PHE A 238 -16.99 -21.26 -13.10
C PHE A 238 -15.68 -20.42 -13.04
N TYR A 239 -15.54 -19.54 -12.04
CA TYR A 239 -14.35 -18.72 -11.80
C TYR A 239 -13.13 -19.54 -11.31
N PHE A 240 -13.36 -20.69 -10.67
CA PHE A 240 -12.34 -21.52 -10.02
C PHE A 240 -11.32 -22.13 -11.00
N GLN A 241 -11.78 -22.72 -12.11
CA GLN A 241 -10.88 -23.36 -13.08
C GLN A 241 -9.93 -22.33 -13.71
N GLN A 242 -10.32 -21.07 -13.86
CA GLN A 242 -9.48 -20.08 -14.53
C GLN A 242 -8.31 -19.56 -13.69
N VAL A 243 -8.35 -19.67 -12.35
CA VAL A 243 -7.25 -19.16 -11.52
C VAL A 243 -6.09 -20.16 -11.46
N ILE A 244 -6.37 -21.46 -11.29
CA ILE A 244 -5.31 -22.47 -11.10
C ILE A 244 -4.85 -23.11 -12.41
N HIS A 245 -5.75 -23.42 -13.37
CA HIS A 245 -5.28 -23.90 -14.68
C HIS A 245 -4.43 -22.87 -15.44
N LYS A 246 -4.56 -21.59 -15.09
CA LYS A 246 -3.73 -20.51 -15.63
C LYS A 246 -2.53 -20.15 -14.73
N LEU A 247 -2.24 -20.94 -13.70
CA LEU A 247 -1.06 -20.78 -12.85
C LEU A 247 -0.17 -22.03 -12.80
N ALA A 248 -0.72 -23.20 -13.14
CA ALA A 248 0.00 -24.44 -13.38
C ALA A 248 0.73 -24.42 -14.73
#